data_AF-A0A9Q7ZPF4-F1
#
_entry.id   AF-A0A9Q7ZPF4-F1
#
_cell.length_a   1.000
_cell.length_b   1.000
_cell.length_c   1.000
_cell.angle_alpha   90.00
_cell.angle_beta   90.00
_cell.angle_gamma   90.00
#
_symmetry.space_group_name_H-M   'P 1'
#
loop_
_entity.id
_entity.type
_entity.pdbx_description
1 polymer ?
#
loop_
_entity_poly.entity_id
_entity_poly.type
_entity_poly.pdbx_seq_one_letter_code
_entity_poly.pdbx_strand_id
1 'polypeptide(L)' 'MLNDMQLFGMGYSWGGFESLIIPFGCREYRTATTWHKKGEPLRLQIGLEDPDDLITDLGQGFDRLHSLT' A
#
# COMPACT_ATOMS: atom_id res chain seq x y z
N MET A 1 -5.71 5.50 6.61
CA MET A 1 -4.67 4.85 5.78
C MET A 1 -4.44 5.62 4.48
N LEU A 2 -5.14 5.29 3.38
CA LEU A 2 -4.75 5.71 2.02
C LEU A 2 -5.11 7.16 1.66
N ASN A 3 -6.04 7.78 2.37
CA ASN A 3 -6.26 9.21 2.23
C ASN A 3 -5.04 9.98 2.74
N ASP A 4 -4.71 11.08 2.08
CA ASP A 4 -3.67 12.03 2.47
C ASP A 4 -2.23 11.46 2.49
N MET A 5 -1.96 10.41 1.69
CA MET A 5 -0.57 10.04 1.37
C MET A 5 0.12 11.17 0.60
N GLN A 6 1.35 11.50 0.97
CA GLN A 6 2.10 12.60 0.35
C GLN A 6 3.00 12.14 -0.78
N LEU A 7 3.53 10.92 -0.69
CA LEU A 7 4.48 10.36 -1.67
C LEU A 7 3.84 9.21 -2.44
N PHE A 8 3.12 8.32 -1.75
CA PHE A 8 2.47 7.21 -2.43
C PHE A 8 1.25 7.67 -3.23
N GLY A 9 1.33 7.56 -4.55
CA GLY A 9 0.19 7.75 -5.46
C GLY A 9 -0.70 6.51 -5.53
N MET A 10 -1.97 6.68 -5.96
CA MET A 10 -2.85 5.55 -6.27
C MET A 10 -2.77 5.20 -7.75
N GLY A 11 -2.18 4.05 -8.07
CA GLY A 11 -2.03 3.59 -9.46
C GLY A 11 -1.83 2.09 -9.61
N TYR A 12 -2.47 1.51 -10.63
CA TYR A 12 -2.38 0.08 -10.94
C TYR A 12 -1.10 -0.32 -11.68
N SER A 13 -0.38 0.66 -12.25
CA SER A 13 0.87 0.44 -13.01
C SER A 13 2.02 -0.05 -12.12
N TRP A 14 3.17 -0.30 -12.75
CA TRP A 14 4.43 -0.64 -12.10
C TRP A 14 5.64 -0.22 -12.95
N GLY A 15 6.81 -0.15 -12.32
CA GLY A 15 8.11 0.05 -12.97
C GLY A 15 8.49 1.51 -13.23
N GLY A 16 7.67 2.47 -12.79
CA GLY A 16 8.01 3.89 -12.79
C GLY A 16 8.92 4.28 -11.62
N PHE A 17 9.38 5.54 -11.63
CA PHE A 17 10.15 6.11 -10.53
C PHE A 17 9.29 6.54 -9.34
N GLU A 18 7.97 6.63 -9.53
CA GLU A 18 7.01 7.01 -8.48
C GLU A 18 6.57 5.81 -7.66
N SER A 19 6.47 5.99 -6.35
CA SER A 19 5.89 5.02 -5.44
C SER A 19 4.36 4.97 -5.55
N LEU A 20 3.79 3.76 -5.67
CA LEU A 20 2.34 3.56 -5.79
C LEU A 20 1.81 2.60 -4.73
N ILE A 21 0.58 2.84 -4.27
CA ILE A 21 -0.12 1.99 -3.32
C ILE A 21 -1.56 1.76 -3.77
N ILE A 22 -2.02 0.51 -3.75
CA ILE A 22 -3.42 0.16 -4.06
C ILE A 22 -3.94 -0.95 -3.15
N PRO A 23 -5.25 -0.99 -2.86
CA PRO A 23 -5.89 -2.21 -2.38
C PRO A 23 -5.81 -3.31 -3.46
N PHE A 24 -5.65 -4.56 -3.03
CA PHE A 24 -5.71 -5.69 -3.96
C PHE A 24 -6.37 -6.90 -3.30
N GLY A 25 -7.21 -7.61 -4.05
CA GLY A 25 -7.85 -8.85 -3.61
C GLY A 25 -7.28 -10.06 -4.33
N CYS A 26 -6.47 -10.89 -3.66
CA CYS A 26 -5.93 -12.11 -4.29
C CYS A 26 -6.78 -13.37 -4.12
N ARG A 27 -7.91 -13.27 -3.40
CA ARG A 27 -8.73 -14.44 -3.04
C ARG A 27 -9.25 -15.21 -4.26
N GLU A 28 -9.57 -14.49 -5.35
CA GLU A 28 -10.18 -15.09 -6.54
C GLU A 28 -9.18 -15.82 -7.46
N TYR A 29 -7.91 -15.41 -7.47
CA TYR A 29 -6.92 -15.93 -8.42
C TYR A 29 -5.75 -16.68 -7.76
N ARG A 30 -5.66 -16.70 -6.42
CA ARG A 30 -4.60 -17.43 -5.71
C ARG A 30 -4.92 -18.93 -5.68
N THR A 31 -4.10 -19.73 -6.37
CA THR A 31 -4.29 -21.18 -6.49
C THR A 31 -3.39 -22.01 -5.57
N ALA A 32 -2.20 -21.51 -5.22
CA ALA A 32 -1.22 -22.26 -4.43
C ALA A 32 -1.63 -22.46 -2.96
N THR A 33 -2.34 -21.48 -2.38
CA THR A 33 -2.86 -21.54 -1.00
C THR A 33 -4.14 -20.73 -0.86
N THR A 34 -4.94 -21.03 0.15
CA THR A 34 -6.13 -20.23 0.47
C THR A 34 -5.75 -19.00 1.29
N TRP A 35 -6.26 -17.83 0.90
CA TRP A 35 -6.04 -16.58 1.63
C TRP A 35 -7.10 -16.36 2.71
N HIS A 36 -6.70 -16.46 3.98
CA HIS A 36 -7.58 -16.33 5.16
C HIS A 36 -7.28 -15.11 6.05
N LYS A 37 -6.39 -14.21 5.61
CA LYS A 37 -6.05 -13.02 6.41
C LYS A 37 -7.24 -12.06 6.47
N LYS A 38 -7.46 -11.49 7.66
CA LYS A 38 -8.44 -10.42 7.89
C LYS A 38 -7.83 -9.08 7.45
N GLY A 39 -8.69 -8.17 7.01
CA GLY A 39 -8.29 -6.84 6.54
C GLY A 39 -8.07 -6.78 5.03
N GLU A 40 -7.96 -5.56 4.52
CA GLU A 40 -7.74 -5.27 3.10
C GLU A 40 -6.23 -5.40 2.78
N PRO A 41 -5.83 -6.28 1.85
CA PRO A 41 -4.44 -6.37 1.43
C PRO A 41 -4.04 -5.12 0.62
N LEU A 42 -2.81 -4.64 0.81
CA LEU A 42 -2.24 -3.54 0.03
C LEU A 42 -1.06 -4.01 -0.82
N ARG A 43 -1.01 -3.57 -2.07
CA ARG A 43 0.12 -3.77 -2.98
C ARG A 43 0.89 -2.46 -3.07
N LEU A 44 2.19 -2.53 -2.82
CA LEU A 44 3.09 -1.39 -2.95
C LEU A 44 4.02 -1.60 -4.15
N GLN A 45 4.14 -0.55 -4.95
CA GLN A 45 5.21 -0.33 -5.91
C GLN A 45 6.18 0.65 -5.23
N ILE A 46 7.43 0.27 -5.03
CA ILE A 46 8.44 1.19 -4.50
C ILE A 46 9.15 1.87 -5.67
N GLY A 47 9.12 3.19 -5.66
CA GLY A 47 9.78 4.07 -6.62
C GLY A 47 11.24 4.32 -6.25
N LEU A 48 11.72 5.52 -6.55
CA LEU A 48 13.11 5.96 -6.35
C LEU A 48 13.24 7.11 -5.33
N GLU A 49 12.18 7.40 -4.58
CA GLU A 49 12.22 8.36 -3.47
C GLU A 49 13.14 7.88 -2.33
N ASP A 50 13.49 8.79 -1.41
CA ASP A 50 14.29 8.42 -0.24
C ASP A 50 13.52 7.39 0.62
N PRO A 51 14.14 6.26 1.00
CA PRO A 51 13.49 5.25 1.83
C PRO A 51 12.94 5.78 3.16
N ASP A 52 13.63 6.73 3.79
CA ASP A 52 13.20 7.28 5.08
C ASP A 52 11.94 8.14 4.92
N ASP A 53 11.81 8.84 3.80
CA ASP A 53 10.61 9.60 3.45
C ASP A 53 9.42 8.66 3.17
N LEU A 54 9.65 7.55 2.45
CA LEU A 54 8.62 6.54 2.19
C LEU A 54 8.15 5.83 3.48
N ILE A 55 9.08 5.51 4.38
CA ILE A 55 8.76 4.93 5.69
C ILE A 55 7.93 5.93 6.51
N THR A 56 8.30 7.21 6.48
CA THR A 56 7.59 8.27 7.17
C THR A 56 6.16 8.42 6.65
N ASP A 57 5.96 8.46 5.33
CA ASP A 57 4.63 8.58 4.72
C ASP A 57 3.74 7.36 5.03
N LEU A 58 4.31 6.14 5.01
CA LEU A 58 3.62 4.93 5.43
C LEU A 58 3.24 4.95 6.92
N GLY A 59 4.14 5.42 7.78
CA GLY A 59 3.90 5.57 9.21
C GLY A 59 2.70 6.46 9.48
N GLN A 60 2.66 7.64 8.85
CA GLN A 60 1.52 8.56 8.94
C GLN A 60 0.22 7.92 8.43
N GLY A 61 0.30 7.10 7.37
CA GLY A 61 -0.82 6.31 6.89
C GLY A 61 -1.39 5.37 7.96
N PHE A 62 -0.51 4.64 8.66
CA PHE A 62 -0.90 3.73 9.74
C PHE A 62 -1.46 4.49 10.94
N ASP A 63 -0.89 5.63 11.31
CA ASP A 63 -1.44 6.48 12.37
C ASP A 63 -2.87 6.93 12.05
N ARG A 64 -3.14 7.33 10.79
CA ARG A 64 -4.50 7.63 10.30
C ARG A 64 -5.42 6.42 10.32
N LEU A 65 -4.90 5.20 10.19
CA LEU A 65 -5.71 3.98 10.28
C LEU A 65 -6.10 3.70 11.73
N HIS A 66 -5.13 3.81 12.66
CA HIS A 66 -5.34 3.57 14.07
C HIS A 66 -6.24 4.62 14.73
N SER A 67 -6.19 5.88 14.30
CA SER A 67 -7.06 6.93 14.85
C SER A 67 -8.54 6.76 14.51
N LEU A 68 -8.87 5.92 13.53
CA LEU A 68 -10.25 5.61 13.12
C LEU A 68 -10.83 4.39 13.84
N THR A 69 -10.03 3.70 14.67
CA THR A 69 -10.41 2.47 15.40
C THR A 69 -10.40 2.71 16.90
#